data_AF-A0A926Z8C2-F1
#
_entry.id   AF-A0A926Z8C2-F1
#
_cell.length_a   1.000
_cell.length_b   1.000
_cell.length_c   1.000
_cell.angle_alpha   90.00
_cell.angle_beta   90.00
_cell.angle_gamma   90.00
#
_symmetry.space_group_name_H-M   'P 1'
#
loop_
_entity.id
_entity.type
_entity.pdbx_description
1 polymer ?
#
loop_
_entity_poly.entity_id
_entity_poly.type
_entity_poly.pdbx_seq_one_letter_code
_entity_poly.pdbx_strand_id
1 'polypeptide(L)'
;MPRRKSCFEFKQFAIHQDQCAMKVGTDGILLGAWADVCHRQRVLDIGTGTGLLALMIAQRSPNSIIDAVEIDHSAYLQAVDNVRRSPWSERIHVYHGSIQELASSLSQTHVLKYDLIISNPPFFENAYKSPQSSRNLARHSDRLSPTELLQVSSQLLNTQGSLAVIYPWETAQKLITNAARFNLFSDRQLLIKPTSDRAIKRVLIQFIKNIALPTSPPNLSLNSQSPNLVIEIAKHIYSPEFIALTKDFYS
;
A
#
# COMPACT_ATOMS: atom_id res chain seq x y z
N MET A 1 4.88 30.47 -8.14
CA MET A 1 4.80 29.01 -8.40
C MET A 1 3.34 28.59 -8.38
N PRO A 2 2.82 27.83 -9.35
CA PRO A 2 1.44 27.38 -9.30
C PRO A 2 1.28 26.42 -8.11
N ARG A 3 0.40 26.77 -7.17
CA ARG A 3 0.03 25.90 -6.04
C ARG A 3 -0.56 24.61 -6.63
N ARG A 4 0.21 23.52 -6.59
CA ARG A 4 -0.26 22.17 -6.93
C ARG A 4 -1.51 21.89 -6.09
N LYS A 5 -2.65 21.56 -6.71
CA LYS A 5 -3.98 21.44 -6.07
C LYS A 5 -3.88 20.72 -4.72
N SER A 6 -4.40 21.35 -3.67
CA SER A 6 -4.46 20.80 -2.30
C SER A 6 -5.44 19.64 -2.17
N CYS A 7 -6.34 19.48 -3.14
CA CYS A 7 -7.31 18.40 -3.24
C CYS A 7 -7.14 17.63 -4.56
N PHE A 8 -7.27 16.31 -4.50
CA PHE A 8 -7.36 15.42 -5.65
C PHE A 8 -8.74 14.75 -5.66
N GLU A 9 -9.51 14.97 -6.72
CA GLU A 9 -10.88 14.47 -6.86
C GLU A 9 -10.90 13.11 -7.54
N PHE A 10 -11.52 12.13 -6.91
CA PHE A 10 -11.94 10.86 -7.52
C PHE A 10 -13.44 10.89 -7.79
N LYS A 11 -13.95 9.90 -8.53
CA LYS A 11 -15.39 9.79 -8.85
C LYS A 11 -16.31 9.80 -7.62
N GLN A 12 -15.89 9.21 -6.50
CA GLN A 12 -16.75 9.00 -5.32
C GLN A 12 -16.23 9.65 -4.02
N PHE A 13 -14.99 10.14 -4.02
CA PHE A 13 -14.36 10.74 -2.85
C PHE A 13 -13.26 11.71 -3.27
N ALA A 14 -12.77 12.50 -2.32
CA ALA A 14 -11.69 13.46 -2.53
C ALA A 14 -10.56 13.22 -1.53
N ILE A 15 -9.33 13.54 -1.93
CA ILE A 15 -8.15 13.49 -1.07
C ILE A 15 -7.57 14.88 -0.90
N HIS A 16 -7.71 15.41 0.30
CA HIS A 16 -6.94 16.56 0.77
C HIS A 16 -5.53 16.09 1.20
N GLN A 17 -4.51 16.86 0.83
CA GLN A 17 -3.10 16.45 0.90
C GLN A 17 -2.16 17.61 1.18
N ASP A 18 -2.63 18.63 1.90
CA ASP A 18 -1.86 19.80 2.29
C ASP A 18 -1.03 19.58 3.57
N GLN A 19 -1.39 18.58 4.39
CA GLN A 19 -0.68 18.24 5.63
C GLN A 19 0.21 16.98 5.53
N CYS A 20 0.29 16.35 4.35
CA CYS A 20 1.11 15.16 4.12
C CYS A 20 2.37 15.46 3.31
N ALA A 21 3.50 14.85 3.70
CA ALA A 21 4.74 14.93 2.93
C ALA A 21 4.62 14.25 1.54
N MET A 22 3.86 13.16 1.47
CA MET A 22 3.60 12.41 0.23
C MET A 22 2.19 12.71 -0.29
N LYS A 23 2.13 13.21 -1.53
CA LYS A 23 0.90 13.49 -2.27
C LYS A 23 0.39 12.25 -3.01
N VAL A 24 -0.87 12.27 -3.42
CA VAL A 24 -1.47 11.28 -4.31
C VAL A 24 -0.57 11.09 -5.54
N GLY A 25 -0.12 9.85 -5.72
CA GLY A 25 0.77 9.44 -6.80
C GLY A 25 0.25 8.19 -7.49
N THR A 26 0.76 7.96 -8.70
CA THR A 26 0.35 6.83 -9.55
C THR A 26 0.53 5.48 -8.85
N ASP A 27 1.58 5.32 -8.04
CA ASP A 27 1.87 4.07 -7.32
C ASP A 27 0.71 3.66 -6.38
N GLY A 28 0.16 4.61 -5.61
CA GLY A 28 -0.97 4.35 -4.71
C GLY A 28 -2.26 4.04 -5.46
N ILE A 29 -2.53 4.74 -6.55
CA ILE A 29 -3.72 4.50 -7.37
C ILE A 29 -3.64 3.15 -8.07
N LEU A 30 -2.48 2.81 -8.64
CA LEU A 30 -2.25 1.49 -9.24
C LEU A 30 -2.44 0.38 -8.21
N LEU A 31 -1.86 0.52 -7.01
CA LEU A 31 -1.99 -0.49 -5.96
C LEU A 31 -3.43 -0.65 -5.48
N GLY A 32 -4.12 0.45 -5.16
CA GLY A 32 -5.51 0.44 -4.71
C GLY A 32 -6.49 -0.10 -5.76
N ALA A 33 -6.21 0.11 -7.05
CA ALA A 33 -7.02 -0.42 -8.14
C ALA A 33 -6.74 -1.89 -8.47
N TRP A 34 -5.49 -2.34 -8.29
CA TRP A 34 -5.05 -3.68 -8.71
C TRP A 34 -5.19 -4.78 -7.65
N ALA A 35 -5.02 -4.44 -6.37
CA ALA A 35 -5.04 -5.41 -5.28
C ALA A 35 -6.34 -6.23 -5.32
N ASP A 36 -6.24 -7.55 -5.09
CA ASP A 36 -7.44 -8.39 -4.96
C ASP A 36 -8.07 -8.18 -3.58
N VAL A 37 -9.27 -7.58 -3.60
CA VAL A 37 -10.08 -7.29 -2.42
C VAL A 37 -11.32 -8.18 -2.32
N CYS A 38 -11.44 -9.18 -3.20
CA CYS A 38 -12.60 -10.05 -3.23
C CYS A 38 -12.72 -10.81 -1.90
N HIS A 39 -13.92 -10.80 -1.31
CA HIS A 39 -14.24 -11.49 -0.06
C HIS A 39 -13.34 -11.15 1.14
N ARG A 40 -12.70 -9.97 1.17
CA ARG A 40 -11.91 -9.51 2.33
C ARG A 40 -12.83 -8.79 3.31
N GLN A 41 -12.93 -9.25 4.55
CA GLN A 41 -13.79 -8.63 5.57
C GLN A 41 -13.03 -7.64 6.44
N ARG A 42 -11.78 -7.94 6.81
CA ARG A 42 -10.91 -7.07 7.60
C ARG A 42 -9.66 -6.73 6.79
N VAL A 43 -9.46 -5.43 6.57
CA VAL A 43 -8.29 -4.91 5.84
C VAL A 43 -7.48 -3.99 6.75
N LEU A 44 -6.15 -4.04 6.62
CA LEU A 44 -5.25 -3.10 7.26
C LEU A 44 -4.41 -2.35 6.23
N ASP A 45 -4.42 -1.02 6.29
CA ASP A 45 -3.57 -0.12 5.50
C ASP A 45 -2.39 0.37 6.38
N ILE A 46 -1.19 -0.11 6.09
CA ILE A 46 0.03 0.23 6.85
C ILE A 46 0.74 1.41 6.20
N GLY A 47 0.89 2.51 6.94
CA GLY A 47 1.45 3.76 6.43
C GLY A 47 0.45 4.45 5.52
N THR A 48 -0.77 4.66 6.03
CA THR A 48 -1.92 5.09 5.22
C THR A 48 -1.74 6.48 4.60
N GLY A 49 -0.85 7.31 5.15
CA GLY A 49 -0.56 8.65 4.65
C GLY A 49 -1.81 9.53 4.61
N THR A 50 -2.34 9.78 3.42
CA THR A 50 -3.56 10.58 3.22
C THR A 50 -4.86 9.80 3.42
N GLY A 51 -4.81 8.48 3.66
CA GLY A 51 -5.99 7.61 3.65
C GLY A 51 -6.37 7.09 2.26
N LEU A 52 -5.56 7.37 1.22
CA LEU A 52 -5.88 7.03 -0.17
C LEU A 52 -6.21 5.55 -0.36
N LEU A 53 -5.34 4.65 0.10
CA LEU A 53 -5.54 3.21 -0.09
C LEU A 53 -6.75 2.74 0.71
N ALA A 54 -6.87 3.11 1.98
CA ALA A 54 -8.05 2.83 2.78
C ALA A 54 -9.36 3.22 2.08
N LEU A 55 -9.45 4.43 1.52
CA LEU A 55 -10.62 4.91 0.79
C LEU A 55 -10.87 4.15 -0.53
N MET A 56 -9.82 3.85 -1.29
CA MET A 56 -9.94 3.06 -2.52
C MET A 56 -10.45 1.63 -2.24
N ILE A 57 -9.96 1.01 -1.16
CA ILE A 57 -10.42 -0.31 -0.74
C ILE A 57 -11.86 -0.23 -0.25
N ALA A 58 -12.23 0.81 0.50
CA ALA A 58 -13.60 1.03 0.96
C ALA A 58 -14.58 1.13 -0.23
N GLN A 59 -14.20 1.79 -1.31
CA GLN A 59 -15.00 1.86 -2.54
C GLN A 59 -15.17 0.48 -3.21
N ARG A 60 -14.10 -0.31 -3.29
CA ARG A 60 -14.09 -1.61 -3.99
C ARG A 60 -14.64 -2.78 -3.17
N SER A 61 -14.65 -2.64 -1.84
CA SER A 61 -15.15 -3.66 -0.93
C SER A 61 -16.15 -3.06 0.06
N PRO A 62 -17.45 -3.05 -0.31
CA PRO A 62 -18.51 -2.38 0.45
C PRO A 62 -18.67 -2.87 1.89
N ASN A 63 -18.34 -4.13 2.15
CA ASN A 63 -18.54 -4.79 3.44
C ASN A 63 -17.27 -4.89 4.29
N SER A 64 -16.11 -4.43 3.79
CA SER A 64 -14.89 -4.48 4.59
C SER A 64 -14.89 -3.44 5.70
N ILE A 65 -14.40 -3.84 6.87
CA ILE A 65 -13.89 -2.94 7.90
C ILE A 65 -12.40 -2.75 7.66
N ILE A 66 -11.97 -1.49 7.66
CA ILE A 66 -10.61 -1.09 7.29
C ILE A 66 -10.00 -0.39 8.49
N ASP A 67 -8.91 -0.96 8.99
CA ASP A 67 -8.04 -0.27 9.92
C ASP A 67 -6.89 0.36 9.11
N ALA A 68 -6.46 1.55 9.51
CA ALA A 68 -5.40 2.28 8.84
C ALA A 68 -4.46 2.84 9.90
N VAL A 69 -3.15 2.64 9.75
CA VAL A 69 -2.16 3.13 10.73
C VAL A 69 -1.21 4.13 10.07
N GLU A 70 -0.98 5.26 10.75
CA GLU A 70 -0.03 6.28 10.33
C GLU A 70 0.77 6.78 11.53
N ILE A 71 2.09 6.87 11.35
CA ILE A 71 3.04 7.26 12.39
C ILE A 71 3.28 8.77 12.41
N ASP A 72 3.14 9.45 11.27
CA ASP A 72 3.22 10.90 11.19
C ASP A 72 1.90 11.55 11.64
N HIS A 73 1.97 12.36 12.68
CA HIS A 73 0.78 12.99 13.26
C HIS A 73 -0.01 13.87 12.28
N SER A 74 0.68 14.60 11.39
CA SER A 74 0.01 15.49 10.44
C SER A 74 -0.71 14.70 9.35
N ALA A 75 -0.06 13.65 8.84
CA ALA A 75 -0.68 12.73 7.89
C ALA A 75 -1.84 11.96 8.51
N TYR A 76 -1.70 11.50 9.75
CA TYR A 76 -2.78 10.89 10.51
C TYR A 76 -4.03 11.80 10.56
N LEU A 77 -3.87 13.07 10.95
CA LEU A 77 -5.00 14.01 11.01
C LEU A 77 -5.62 14.24 9.63
N GLN A 78 -4.80 14.32 8.58
CA GLN A 78 -5.27 14.44 7.21
C GLN A 78 -6.09 13.22 6.78
N ALA A 79 -5.63 12.01 7.09
CA ALA A 79 -6.34 10.78 6.80
C ALA A 79 -7.69 10.72 7.53
N VAL A 80 -7.74 11.11 8.82
CA VAL A 80 -8.98 11.22 9.58
C VAL A 80 -9.96 12.18 8.91
N ASP A 81 -9.52 13.37 8.49
CA ASP A 81 -10.42 14.33 7.83
C ASP A 81 -10.92 13.81 6.47
N ASN A 82 -10.05 13.20 5.65
CA ASN A 82 -10.44 12.59 4.37
C ASN A 82 -11.46 11.45 4.57
N VAL A 83 -11.22 10.58 5.55
CA VAL A 83 -12.15 9.49 5.90
C VAL A 83 -13.50 10.04 6.35
N ARG A 84 -13.50 11.04 7.24
CA ARG A 84 -14.72 11.67 7.74
C ARG A 84 -15.55 12.33 6.65
N ARG A 85 -14.91 12.87 5.61
CA ARG A 85 -15.59 13.47 4.44
C ARG A 85 -16.10 12.45 3.43
N SER A 86 -15.64 11.21 3.52
CA SER A 86 -16.01 10.16 2.59
C SER A 86 -17.36 9.53 2.94
N PRO A 87 -18.00 8.81 2.00
CA PRO A 87 -19.19 8.02 2.28
C PRO A 87 -18.97 6.80 3.21
N TRP A 88 -17.74 6.57 3.68
CA TRP A 88 -17.33 5.33 4.35
C TRP A 88 -16.72 5.55 5.74
N SER A 89 -17.00 6.69 6.37
CA SER A 89 -16.48 7.06 7.70
C SER A 89 -16.68 5.99 8.76
N GLU A 90 -17.82 5.31 8.75
CA GLU A 90 -18.19 4.27 9.73
C GLU A 90 -17.39 2.97 9.58
N ARG A 91 -16.66 2.79 8.47
CA ARG A 91 -15.96 1.54 8.15
C ARG A 91 -14.45 1.66 8.19
N ILE A 92 -13.91 2.89 8.27
CA ILE A 92 -12.48 3.14 8.23
C ILE A 92 -12.04 3.74 9.57
N HIS A 93 -11.23 2.99 10.31
CA HIS A 93 -10.65 3.44 11.57
C HIS A 93 -9.18 3.80 11.35
N VAL A 94 -8.83 5.06 11.65
CA VAL A 94 -7.45 5.53 11.54
C VAL A 94 -6.82 5.57 12.93
N TYR A 95 -5.67 4.93 13.08
CA TYR A 95 -4.87 4.87 14.30
C TYR A 95 -3.58 5.67 14.13
N HIS A 96 -3.27 6.48 15.13
CA HIS A 96 -2.01 7.20 15.20
C HIS A 96 -0.98 6.37 15.97
N GLY A 97 0.16 6.07 15.35
CA GLY A 97 1.24 5.33 15.98
C GLY A 97 2.00 4.44 15.00
N SER A 98 2.93 3.67 15.54
CA SER A 98 3.65 2.66 14.76
C SER A 98 2.80 1.41 14.55
N ILE A 99 3.07 0.69 13.46
CA ILE A 99 2.44 -0.62 13.24
C ILE A 99 2.83 -1.64 14.33
N GLN A 100 4.02 -1.49 14.92
CA GLN A 100 4.50 -2.33 16.01
C GLN A 100 3.63 -2.15 17.26
N GLU A 101 3.33 -0.91 17.65
CA GLU A 101 2.43 -0.61 18.78
C GLU A 101 1.03 -1.18 18.54
N LEU A 102 0.47 -0.99 17.34
CA LEU A 102 -0.82 -1.56 16.97
C LEU A 102 -0.77 -3.10 17.04
N ALA A 103 0.27 -3.73 16.49
CA ALA A 103 0.41 -5.18 16.52
C ALA A 103 0.51 -5.74 17.94
N SER A 104 1.24 -5.06 18.84
CA SER A 104 1.32 -5.41 20.25
C SER A 104 -0.04 -5.30 20.95
N SER A 105 -0.78 -4.21 20.70
CA SER A 105 -2.12 -4.01 21.25
C SER A 105 -3.10 -5.10 20.80
N LEU A 106 -3.16 -5.35 19.49
CA LEU A 106 -4.04 -6.37 18.91
C LEU A 106 -3.76 -7.78 19.46
N SER A 107 -2.48 -8.10 19.67
CA SER A 107 -2.05 -9.39 20.22
C SER A 107 -2.53 -9.62 21.66
N GLN A 108 -2.62 -8.56 22.48
CA GLN A 108 -3.12 -8.66 23.85
C GLN A 108 -4.64 -8.87 23.88
N THR A 109 -5.36 -8.22 22.97
CA THR A 109 -6.82 -8.20 22.92
C THR A 109 -7.47 -9.38 22.18
N HIS A 110 -6.69 -10.36 21.68
CA HIS A 110 -7.19 -11.49 20.89
C HIS A 110 -8.07 -11.07 19.68
N VAL A 111 -7.76 -9.92 19.08
CA VAL A 111 -8.53 -9.40 17.95
C VAL A 111 -8.33 -10.27 16.70
N LEU A 112 -9.38 -10.36 15.89
CA LEU A 112 -9.37 -11.07 14.61
C LEU A 112 -8.29 -10.53 13.68
N LYS A 113 -7.51 -11.46 13.13
CA LYS A 113 -6.47 -11.20 12.12
C LYS A 113 -7.07 -10.67 10.81
N TYR A 114 -6.22 -10.07 9.98
CA TYR A 114 -6.63 -9.42 8.72
C TYR A 114 -6.64 -10.40 7.54
N ASP A 115 -7.59 -10.20 6.62
CA ASP A 115 -7.68 -10.92 5.34
C ASP A 115 -6.77 -10.32 4.28
N LEU A 116 -6.56 -9.00 4.36
CA LEU A 116 -5.69 -8.24 3.48
C LEU A 116 -4.93 -7.19 4.30
N ILE A 117 -3.63 -7.14 4.08
CA ILE A 117 -2.79 -6.01 4.45
C ILE A 117 -2.36 -5.33 3.16
N ILE A 118 -2.47 -4.01 3.10
CA ILE A 118 -2.03 -3.21 1.95
C ILE A 118 -1.04 -2.14 2.43
N SER A 119 0.00 -1.88 1.64
CA SER A 119 0.96 -0.82 1.98
C SER A 119 1.67 -0.29 0.74
N ASN A 120 1.80 1.03 0.66
CA ASN A 120 2.66 1.73 -0.30
C ASN A 120 3.78 2.47 0.45
N PRO A 121 4.81 1.75 0.92
CA PRO A 121 5.84 2.32 1.78
C PRO A 121 6.77 3.26 0.98
N PRO A 122 7.38 4.26 1.64
CA PRO A 122 8.33 5.14 0.98
C PRO A 122 9.60 4.39 0.56
N PHE A 123 9.96 4.46 -0.73
CA PHE A 123 11.08 3.68 -1.31
C PHE A 123 12.48 4.27 -1.14
N PHE A 124 12.61 5.41 -0.46
CA PHE A 124 13.87 6.13 -0.39
C PHE A 124 14.47 6.09 1.02
N GLU A 125 15.52 5.29 1.19
CA GLU A 125 16.36 5.25 2.40
C GLU A 125 17.02 6.62 2.70
N ASN A 126 17.17 7.51 1.69
CA ASN A 126 17.96 8.75 1.81
C ASN A 126 17.23 10.07 1.46
N ALA A 127 15.97 10.07 1.02
CA ALA A 127 15.35 11.30 0.48
C ALA A 127 14.93 12.36 1.52
N TYR A 128 15.11 12.11 2.82
CA TYR A 128 14.64 12.99 3.90
C TYR A 128 15.72 13.45 4.87
N LYS A 129 17.01 13.34 4.51
CA LYS A 129 18.09 14.02 5.24
C LYS A 129 18.03 15.53 4.94
N SER A 130 16.96 16.20 5.38
CA SER A 130 17.04 17.65 5.55
C SER A 130 17.96 17.93 6.75
N PRO A 131 18.87 18.91 6.69
CA PRO A 131 19.79 19.20 7.79
C PRO A 131 19.09 19.67 9.07
N GLN A 132 17.85 20.15 8.99
CA GLN A 132 17.08 20.66 10.13
C GLN A 132 16.32 19.55 10.88
N SER A 133 16.04 18.42 10.24
CA SER A 133 15.34 17.30 10.85
C SER A 133 16.29 16.27 11.47
N SER A 134 17.59 16.32 11.17
CA SER A 134 18.57 15.30 11.59
C SER A 134 18.91 15.32 13.09
N ARG A 135 18.60 16.39 13.82
CA ARG A 135 18.92 16.49 15.26
C ARG A 135 17.80 16.03 16.20
N ASN A 136 16.54 16.07 15.76
CA ASN A 136 15.39 15.68 16.59
C ASN A 136 14.77 14.33 16.22
N LEU A 137 15.01 13.80 15.01
CA LEU A 137 14.46 12.48 14.58
C LEU A 137 15.26 11.26 15.02
N ALA A 138 16.51 11.41 15.47
CA ALA A 138 17.35 10.25 15.83
C ALA A 138 16.88 9.51 17.11
N ARG A 139 15.79 9.96 17.76
CA ARG A 139 15.27 9.36 19.00
C ARG A 139 13.82 8.82 18.88
N HIS A 140 13.14 9.00 17.74
CA HIS A 140 11.79 8.48 17.51
C HIS A 140 11.64 7.97 16.07
N SER A 141 11.34 6.68 15.92
CA SER A 141 11.05 5.97 14.66
C SER A 141 12.24 5.73 13.72
N ASP A 142 12.87 4.56 13.88
CA ASP A 142 13.32 3.85 12.70
C ASP A 142 12.11 3.62 11.78
N ARG A 143 12.23 4.02 10.52
CA ARG A 143 11.19 3.84 9.50
C ARG A 143 10.96 2.34 9.31
N LEU A 144 9.70 1.94 9.14
CA LEU A 144 9.33 0.55 8.84
C LEU A 144 10.09 0.03 7.63
N SER A 145 11.07 -0.85 7.86
CA SER A 145 11.86 -1.46 6.79
C SER A 145 11.02 -2.49 6.02
N PRO A 146 11.41 -2.84 4.78
CA PRO A 146 10.69 -3.87 4.01
C PRO A 146 10.65 -5.23 4.74
N THR A 147 11.70 -5.58 5.47
CA THR A 147 11.76 -6.82 6.27
C THR A 147 10.80 -6.78 7.45
N GLU A 148 10.75 -5.66 8.18
CA GLU A 148 9.81 -5.50 9.29
C GLU A 148 8.36 -5.48 8.81
N LEU A 149 8.09 -4.89 7.64
CA LEU A 149 6.77 -4.96 7.01
C LEU A 149 6.36 -6.41 6.73
N LEU A 150 7.25 -7.23 6.15
CA LEU A 150 6.98 -8.65 5.92
C LEU A 150 6.70 -9.40 7.22
N GLN A 151 7.53 -9.17 8.25
CA GLN A 151 7.39 -9.80 9.56
C GLN A 151 6.06 -9.46 10.23
N VAL A 152 5.77 -8.16 10.38
CA VAL A 152 4.54 -7.72 11.05
C VAL A 152 3.30 -8.10 10.25
N SER A 153 3.38 -8.07 8.92
CA SER A 153 2.27 -8.52 8.07
C SER A 153 1.99 -10.00 8.27
N SER A 154 3.03 -10.85 8.29
CA SER A 154 2.84 -12.27 8.57
C SER A 154 2.23 -12.52 9.95
N GLN A 155 2.61 -11.76 10.97
CA GLN A 155 2.00 -11.87 12.31
C GLN A 155 0.50 -11.54 12.29
N LEU A 156 0.13 -10.44 11.63
CA LEU A 156 -1.21 -9.87 11.63
C LEU A 156 -2.18 -10.50 10.63
N LEU A 157 -1.69 -11.19 9.61
CA LEU A 157 -2.52 -11.90 8.63
C LEU A 157 -3.08 -13.21 9.19
N ASN A 158 -4.34 -13.49 8.85
CA ASN A 158 -4.92 -14.81 9.04
C ASN A 158 -4.27 -15.84 8.10
N THR A 159 -4.62 -17.12 8.24
CA THR A 159 -3.98 -18.22 7.51
C THR A 159 -4.21 -18.19 6.00
N GLN A 160 -5.25 -17.48 5.53
CA GLN A 160 -5.60 -17.27 4.12
C GLN A 160 -5.39 -15.81 3.69
N GLY A 161 -4.69 -15.04 4.53
CA GLY A 161 -4.51 -13.61 4.37
C GLY A 161 -3.48 -13.30 3.29
N SER A 162 -3.56 -12.09 2.74
CA SER A 162 -2.61 -11.61 1.74
C SER A 162 -2.01 -10.25 2.06
N LEU A 163 -0.79 -10.02 1.60
CA LEU A 163 -0.11 -8.72 1.67
C LEU A 163 0.02 -8.15 0.26
N ALA A 164 -0.56 -6.98 -0.01
CA ALA A 164 -0.42 -6.27 -1.28
C ALA A 164 0.49 -5.04 -1.13
N VAL A 165 1.52 -4.95 -1.96
CA VAL A 165 2.50 -3.87 -1.93
C VAL A 165 2.91 -3.46 -3.35
N ILE A 166 3.47 -2.26 -3.46
CA ILE A 166 4.17 -1.82 -4.67
C ILE A 166 5.60 -1.45 -4.29
N TYR A 167 6.59 -1.80 -5.12
CA TYR A 167 8.00 -1.44 -4.90
C TYR A 167 8.74 -1.19 -6.23
N PRO A 168 9.86 -0.45 -6.23
CA PRO A 168 10.80 -0.43 -7.35
C PRO A 168 11.28 -1.83 -7.71
N TRP A 169 11.55 -2.07 -8.99
CA TRP A 169 11.97 -3.37 -9.52
C TRP A 169 13.07 -4.04 -8.67
N GLU A 170 14.17 -3.33 -8.38
CA GLU A 170 15.31 -3.92 -7.64
C GLU A 170 14.96 -4.28 -6.18
N THR A 171 14.15 -3.45 -5.52
CA THR A 171 13.69 -3.71 -4.14
C THR A 171 12.69 -4.87 -4.12
N ALA A 172 11.80 -4.93 -5.12
CA ALA A 172 10.81 -5.98 -5.28
C ALA A 172 11.45 -7.38 -5.41
N GLN A 173 12.54 -7.51 -6.18
CA GLN A 173 13.28 -8.77 -6.29
C GLN A 173 13.75 -9.28 -4.92
N LYS A 174 14.42 -8.41 -4.15
CA LYS A 174 14.90 -8.74 -2.80
C LYS A 174 13.74 -9.04 -1.84
N LEU A 175 12.64 -8.30 -1.96
CA LEU A 175 11.47 -8.49 -1.12
C LEU A 175 10.86 -9.88 -1.32
N ILE A 176 10.69 -10.32 -2.57
CA ILE A 176 10.10 -11.63 -2.87
C ILE A 176 10.95 -12.77 -2.29
N THR A 177 12.27 -12.69 -2.44
CA THR A 177 13.18 -13.69 -1.86
C THR A 177 13.11 -13.71 -0.33
N ASN A 178 13.03 -12.54 0.30
CA ASN A 178 12.97 -12.44 1.77
C ASN A 178 11.59 -12.83 2.34
N ALA A 179 10.51 -12.68 1.59
CA ALA A 179 9.14 -12.95 2.04
C ALA A 179 8.94 -14.41 2.51
N ALA A 180 9.63 -15.36 1.88
CA ALA A 180 9.54 -16.77 2.22
C ALA A 180 9.97 -17.08 3.67
N ARG A 181 10.88 -16.29 4.23
CA ARG A 181 11.31 -16.41 5.65
C ARG A 181 10.16 -16.12 6.63
N PHE A 182 9.10 -15.49 6.16
CA PHE A 182 7.92 -15.10 6.92
C PHE A 182 6.65 -15.82 6.44
N ASN A 183 6.78 -16.96 5.75
CA ASN A 183 5.64 -17.73 5.21
C ASN A 183 4.76 -16.94 4.23
N LEU A 184 5.35 -15.96 3.54
CA LEU A 184 4.70 -15.15 2.52
C LEU A 184 5.27 -15.51 1.15
N PHE A 185 4.41 -15.80 0.19
CA PHE A 185 4.79 -16.24 -1.15
C PHE A 185 4.06 -15.43 -2.20
N SER A 186 4.76 -15.02 -3.25
CA SER A 186 4.17 -14.19 -4.29
C SER A 186 3.14 -14.99 -5.08
N ASP A 187 1.88 -14.54 -5.06
CA ASP A 187 0.77 -15.15 -5.80
C ASP A 187 0.48 -14.37 -7.09
N ARG A 188 0.40 -13.04 -6.99
CA ARG A 188 0.17 -12.15 -8.14
C ARG A 188 1.27 -11.10 -8.22
N GLN A 189 1.69 -10.83 -9.45
CA GLN A 189 2.63 -9.76 -9.77
C GLN A 189 2.11 -8.98 -10.99
N LEU A 190 2.29 -7.67 -11.01
CA LEU A 190 2.09 -6.82 -12.19
C LEU A 190 3.30 -5.90 -12.38
N LEU A 191 3.92 -6.00 -13.54
CA LEU A 191 5.13 -5.26 -13.89
C LEU A 191 4.73 -3.92 -14.53
N ILE A 192 5.18 -2.80 -13.97
CA ILE A 192 4.75 -1.47 -14.39
C ILE A 192 5.84 -0.79 -15.21
N LYS A 193 5.51 -0.48 -16.46
CA LYS A 193 6.36 0.27 -17.39
C LYS A 193 5.79 1.69 -17.57
N PRO A 194 6.60 2.76 -17.43
CA PRO A 194 6.09 4.11 -17.69
C PRO A 194 5.58 4.28 -19.13
N THR A 195 6.34 3.76 -20.10
CA THR A 195 6.04 3.70 -21.53
C THR A 195 6.53 2.36 -22.08
N SER A 196 6.07 1.95 -23.27
CA SER A 196 6.37 0.62 -23.84
C SER A 196 7.87 0.37 -24.06
N ASP A 197 8.62 1.41 -24.37
CA ASP A 197 10.07 1.44 -24.66
C ASP A 197 10.95 1.52 -23.40
N ARG A 198 10.40 1.87 -22.24
CA ARG A 198 11.15 2.03 -21.00
C ARG A 198 11.24 0.74 -20.19
N ALA A 199 12.27 0.63 -19.36
CA ALA A 199 12.41 -0.47 -18.41
C ALA A 199 11.27 -0.47 -17.37
N ILE A 200 11.05 -1.63 -16.75
CA ILE A 200 10.10 -1.79 -15.64
C ILE A 200 10.58 -0.95 -14.47
N LYS A 201 9.70 -0.11 -13.93
CA LYS A 201 10.03 0.84 -12.87
C LYS A 201 9.45 0.45 -11.52
N ARG A 202 8.31 -0.21 -11.53
CA ARG A 202 7.61 -0.70 -10.33
C ARG A 202 7.10 -2.11 -10.55
N VAL A 203 6.93 -2.81 -9.45
CA VAL A 203 6.27 -4.11 -9.38
C VAL A 203 5.22 -4.02 -8.30
N LEU A 204 3.98 -4.33 -8.68
CA LEU A 204 2.90 -4.63 -7.75
C LEU A 204 2.99 -6.10 -7.38
N ILE A 205 2.95 -6.43 -6.09
CA ILE A 205 3.05 -7.81 -5.60
C ILE A 205 1.93 -8.05 -4.59
N GLN A 206 1.23 -9.16 -4.75
CA GLN A 206 0.31 -9.68 -3.74
C GLN A 206 0.85 -11.03 -3.28
N PHE A 207 1.30 -11.06 -2.03
CA PHE A 207 1.74 -12.26 -1.36
C PHE A 207 0.55 -12.95 -0.70
N ILE A 208 0.53 -14.26 -0.69
CA ILE A 208 -0.36 -15.06 0.14
C ILE A 208 0.43 -15.63 1.31
N LYS A 209 -0.20 -15.70 2.48
CA LYS A 209 0.34 -16.44 3.60
C LYS A 209 0.07 -17.92 3.38
N ASN A 210 1.12 -18.74 3.45
CA ASN A 210 0.97 -20.19 3.41
C ASN A 210 1.77 -20.83 4.55
N ILE A 211 1.06 -21.49 5.47
CA ILE A 211 1.64 -22.14 6.65
C ILE A 211 1.81 -23.65 6.42
N ALA A 212 1.19 -24.20 5.37
CA ALA A 212 1.37 -25.60 4.99
C ALA A 212 2.67 -25.78 4.20
N LEU A 213 3.27 -26.98 4.33
CA LEU A 213 4.37 -27.40 3.46
C LEU A 213 3.92 -27.26 2.00
N PRO A 214 4.61 -26.47 1.16
CA PRO A 214 4.19 -26.27 -0.22
C PRO A 214 4.16 -27.61 -0.97
N THR A 215 3.01 -27.98 -1.54
CA THR A 215 2.89 -29.15 -2.44
C THR A 215 3.59 -28.93 -3.78
N SER A 216 4.02 -27.69 -4.04
CA SER A 216 4.75 -27.24 -5.23
C SER A 216 5.80 -26.22 -4.77
N PRO A 217 6.96 -26.11 -5.43
CA PRO A 217 7.98 -25.15 -5.02
C PRO A 217 7.36 -23.75 -4.98
N PRO A 218 7.50 -23.00 -3.87
CA PRO A 218 6.94 -21.66 -3.77
C PRO A 218 7.54 -20.75 -4.83
N ASN A 219 6.77 -19.76 -5.28
CA ASN A 219 7.28 -18.75 -6.20
C ASN A 219 8.19 -17.79 -5.43
N LEU A 220 9.49 -18.12 -5.41
CA LEU A 220 10.54 -17.42 -4.67
C LEU A 220 11.27 -16.36 -5.50
N SER A 221 10.83 -16.14 -6.74
CA SER A 221 11.47 -15.24 -7.68
C SER A 221 10.45 -14.32 -8.35
N LEU A 222 10.98 -13.20 -8.83
CA LEU A 222 10.20 -12.31 -9.67
C LEU A 222 10.01 -13.00 -11.03
N ASN A 223 8.76 -13.14 -11.48
CA ASN A 223 8.49 -13.78 -12.76
C ASN A 223 8.55 -12.72 -13.88
N SER A 224 9.56 -12.79 -14.74
CA SER A 224 9.71 -11.87 -15.87
C SER A 224 8.60 -12.01 -16.93
N GLN A 225 7.85 -13.11 -16.90
CA GLN A 225 6.66 -13.33 -17.73
C GLN A 225 5.36 -12.86 -17.07
N SER A 226 5.42 -12.27 -15.87
CA SER A 226 4.25 -11.64 -15.27
C SER A 226 3.66 -10.57 -16.20
N PRO A 227 2.34 -10.35 -16.13
CA PRO A 227 1.69 -9.36 -16.97
C PRO A 227 2.35 -7.99 -16.80
N ASN A 228 2.45 -7.26 -17.90
CA ASN A 228 2.96 -5.90 -17.93
C ASN A 228 1.79 -4.92 -18.07
N LEU A 229 1.88 -3.79 -17.39
CA LEU A 229 1.04 -2.63 -17.62
C LEU A 229 1.92 -1.45 -18.03
N VAL A 230 1.67 -0.93 -19.22
CA VAL A 230 2.24 0.32 -19.71
C VAL A 230 1.34 1.45 -19.25
N ILE A 231 1.88 2.52 -18.64
CA ILE A 231 1.05 3.64 -18.15
C ILE A 231 0.67 4.56 -19.31
N GLU A 232 1.65 5.02 -20.08
CA GLU A 232 1.46 5.96 -21.19
C GLU A 232 1.91 5.36 -22.52
N ILE A 233 1.11 5.54 -23.58
CA ILE A 233 1.48 5.17 -24.96
C ILE A 233 2.10 6.34 -25.73
N ALA A 234 1.80 7.56 -25.29
CA ALA A 234 2.42 8.80 -25.73
C ALA A 234 2.34 9.80 -24.58
N LYS A 235 3.08 10.92 -24.69
CA LYS A 235 3.13 11.94 -23.63
C LYS A 235 1.72 12.39 -23.23
N HIS A 236 1.33 12.12 -21.98
CA HIS A 236 0.00 12.43 -21.42
C HIS A 236 -1.18 11.67 -22.07
N ILE A 237 -0.91 10.60 -22.82
CA ILE A 237 -1.92 9.70 -23.36
C ILE A 237 -1.80 8.36 -22.64
N TYR A 238 -2.73 8.09 -21.73
CA TYR A 238 -2.77 6.84 -20.98
C TYR A 238 -3.12 5.65 -21.87
N SER A 239 -2.55 4.49 -21.55
CA SER A 239 -2.86 3.24 -22.24
C SER A 239 -4.30 2.76 -21.96
N PRO A 240 -4.90 1.99 -22.86
CA PRO A 240 -6.20 1.35 -22.61
C PRO A 240 -6.19 0.47 -21.34
N GLU A 241 -5.09 -0.22 -21.04
CA GLU A 241 -4.95 -1.08 -19.87
C GLU A 241 -4.91 -0.28 -18.57
N PHE A 242 -4.20 0.86 -18.56
CA PHE A 242 -4.17 1.77 -17.41
C PHE A 242 -5.56 2.37 -17.15
N ILE A 243 -6.22 2.84 -18.21
CA ILE A 243 -7.58 3.39 -18.12
C ILE A 243 -8.52 2.31 -17.59
N ALA A 244 -8.50 1.11 -18.16
CA ALA A 244 -9.37 0.01 -17.74
C ALA A 244 -9.17 -0.36 -16.26
N LEU A 245 -7.92 -0.38 -15.78
CA LEU A 245 -7.60 -0.67 -14.38
C LEU A 245 -8.13 0.42 -13.43
N THR A 246 -8.05 1.68 -13.85
CA THR A 246 -8.28 2.83 -12.95
C THR A 246 -9.62 3.55 -13.19
N LYS A 247 -10.44 3.05 -14.14
CA LYS A 247 -11.71 3.65 -14.58
C LYS A 247 -12.71 3.92 -13.46
N ASP A 248 -12.71 3.13 -12.39
CA ASP A 248 -13.67 3.28 -11.30
C ASP A 248 -13.30 4.46 -10.37
N PHE A 249 -12.09 4.99 -10.52
CA PHE A 249 -11.54 6.06 -9.69
C PHE A 249 -11.40 7.37 -10.46
N TYR A 250 -10.93 7.32 -11.71
CA TYR A 250 -10.78 8.49 -12.57
C TYR A 250 -12.06 8.81 -13.33
N SER A 251 -12.31 10.11 -13.49
CA SER A 251 -13.31 10.68 -14.40
C SER A 251 -12.84 10.60 -15.84
#